data_AF-A0A964EA48-F1
#
_entry.id   AF-A0A964EA48-F1
#
_cell.length_a   1.000
_cell.length_b   1.000
_cell.length_c   1.000
_cell.angle_alpha   90.00
_cell.angle_beta   90.00
_cell.angle_gamma   90.00
#
_symmetry.space_group_name_H-M   'P 1'
#
loop_
_entity.id
_entity.type
_entity.pdbx_description
1 polymer ?
#
loop_
_entity_poly.entity_id
_entity_poly.type
_entity_poly.pdbx_seq_one_letter_code
_entity_poly.pdbx_strand_id
1 'polypeptide(L)'
;MKFLLAGLLISLILINAVGVSAQHYDRTIITGAERTDVYLPILESKKVAVVTNQTGVIGKTHLVDSLLSLKVNILKVFAPEHGFRGTADAGEKVDDEKDTKTGLPIFSLYGKKNRKPSPDKLDDVDVLIFDLQDVGARFYTYISTLHYVMEACAEQNKQLILLDRPNPNGFYVDGPVLKKGNESFVGMHPVPIVHGMTIGEYAQMINGEKWLKDGIQCPLTVIKCENYEHSDFYELPVAPSPNLPNMAAVYLYPSLCLFEGTDVSIGRGTKKPFQQYGAPYLSSDYSFVPEPMFGAKEPKREGETCYGIDLRRFGEGYLRIYGRLYLHWLVSAYEQSDKASFFRKDGFFTLLTGDPKFKEMIEEGRSADDIWRTFNDEARQFKDEIRSKYLLYEE
;
A
#
# COMPACT_ATOMS: atom_id res chain seq x y z
N MET A 1 28.07 -79.59 -3.78
CA MET A 1 28.70 -79.36 -5.08
C MET A 1 28.58 -77.88 -5.41
N LYS A 2 29.73 -77.17 -5.41
CA LYS A 2 30.05 -75.85 -6.02
C LYS A 2 29.13 -74.65 -5.70
N PHE A 3 29.57 -73.76 -4.82
CA PHE A 3 30.22 -72.46 -5.13
C PHE A 3 29.30 -71.46 -5.85
N LEU A 4 28.96 -70.34 -5.22
CA LEU A 4 29.59 -69.04 -5.53
C LEU A 4 29.13 -67.92 -4.58
N LEU A 5 30.12 -67.16 -4.12
CA LEU A 5 30.05 -65.91 -3.39
C LEU A 5 29.63 -64.75 -4.30
N ALA A 6 28.86 -63.81 -3.74
CA ALA A 6 28.96 -62.36 -3.95
C ALA A 6 28.08 -61.71 -2.87
N GLY A 7 28.63 -61.16 -1.79
CA GLY A 7 29.29 -59.86 -1.79
C GLY A 7 28.30 -58.81 -1.26
N LEU A 8 27.94 -58.89 0.02
CA LEU A 8 27.06 -57.91 0.68
C LEU A 8 27.93 -56.98 1.55
N LEU A 9 28.39 -55.89 0.94
CA LEU A 9 28.96 -54.75 1.66
C LEU A 9 27.76 -53.88 2.10
N ILE A 10 27.25 -54.07 3.33
CA ILE A 10 26.34 -53.09 3.94
C ILE A 10 27.19 -52.17 4.79
N SER A 11 27.48 -51.00 4.23
CA SER A 11 27.97 -49.83 4.96
C SER A 11 26.92 -49.38 5.97
N LEU A 12 27.29 -49.34 7.25
CA LEU A 12 26.55 -48.63 8.30
C LEU A 12 26.43 -47.14 7.89
N ILE A 13 25.24 -46.70 7.53
CA ILE A 13 24.90 -45.28 7.48
C ILE A 13 24.58 -44.86 8.91
N LEU A 14 25.55 -44.23 9.57
CA LEU A 14 25.35 -43.44 10.78
C LEU A 14 24.47 -42.24 10.42
N ILE A 15 23.17 -42.34 10.72
CA ILE A 15 22.26 -41.20 10.71
C ILE A 15 22.64 -40.33 11.91
N ASN A 16 23.52 -39.36 11.68
CA ASN A 16 23.66 -38.22 12.58
C ASN A 16 22.39 -37.37 12.44
N ALA A 17 21.41 -37.63 13.31
CA ALA A 17 20.30 -36.73 13.55
C ALA A 17 20.88 -35.45 14.16
N VAL A 18 21.26 -34.50 13.31
CA VAL A 18 21.41 -33.10 13.74
C VAL A 18 19.99 -32.63 14.02
N GLY A 19 19.60 -32.69 15.30
CA GLY A 19 18.43 -32.00 15.79
C GLY A 19 18.67 -30.51 15.58
N VAL A 20 18.17 -29.97 14.47
CA VAL A 20 18.00 -28.54 14.31
C VAL A 20 16.92 -28.16 15.31
N SER A 21 17.36 -27.76 16.50
CA SER A 21 16.58 -26.91 17.38
C SER A 21 16.28 -25.65 16.57
N ALA A 22 15.08 -25.56 15.99
CA ALA A 22 14.54 -24.29 15.55
C ALA A 22 14.41 -23.42 16.80
N GLN A 23 15.43 -22.61 17.07
CA GLN A 23 15.27 -21.45 17.95
C GLN A 23 14.19 -20.60 17.27
N HIS A 24 12.96 -20.69 17.79
CA HIS A 24 11.97 -19.66 17.55
C HIS A 24 12.51 -18.38 18.22
N TYR A 25 13.30 -17.63 17.46
CA TYR A 25 13.50 -16.23 17.78
C TYR A 25 12.13 -15.57 17.64
N ASP A 26 11.63 -15.01 18.75
CA ASP A 26 10.53 -14.06 18.70
C ASP A 26 11.04 -12.84 17.92
N ARG A 27 10.85 -12.88 16.60
CA ARG A 27 11.33 -11.87 15.67
C ARG A 27 10.27 -10.78 15.56
N THR A 28 9.92 -10.18 16.70
CA THR A 28 9.01 -9.04 16.72
C THR A 28 9.58 -7.94 15.83
N ILE A 29 8.82 -7.56 14.80
CA ILE A 29 9.18 -6.49 13.87
C ILE A 29 9.17 -5.17 14.64
N ILE A 30 10.25 -4.40 14.51
CA ILE A 30 10.38 -3.07 15.10
C ILE A 30 10.36 -2.06 13.95
N THR A 31 9.33 -1.21 13.92
CA THR A 31 9.17 -0.22 12.85
C THR A 31 10.21 0.89 12.96
N GLY A 32 10.43 1.64 11.86
CA GLY A 32 11.31 2.80 11.88
C GLY A 32 10.89 3.87 12.90
N ALA A 33 9.60 3.96 13.23
CA ALA A 33 9.08 4.85 14.26
C ALA A 33 9.47 4.42 15.69
N GLU A 34 9.67 3.12 15.93
CA GLU A 34 10.08 2.60 17.24
C GLU A 34 11.59 2.74 17.48
N ARG A 35 12.38 2.91 16.42
CA ARG A 35 13.84 3.15 16.40
C ARG A 35 14.25 4.55 16.87
N THR A 36 13.66 5.03 17.96
CA THR A 36 13.87 6.38 18.51
C THR A 36 15.35 6.70 18.79
N ASP A 37 16.13 5.70 19.21
CA ASP A 37 17.57 5.77 19.44
C ASP A 37 18.36 6.23 18.19
N VAL A 38 17.87 5.88 16.99
CA VAL A 38 18.56 6.17 15.73
C VAL A 38 18.33 7.60 15.28
N TYR A 39 17.07 8.05 15.34
CA TYR A 39 16.69 9.30 14.70
C TYR A 39 16.59 10.48 15.67
N LEU A 40 16.39 10.28 16.98
CA LEU A 40 16.37 11.40 17.94
C LEU A 40 17.66 12.24 17.93
N PRO A 41 18.88 11.65 17.85
CA PRO A 41 20.10 12.45 17.74
C PRO A 41 20.13 13.34 16.49
N ILE A 42 19.50 12.91 15.39
CA ILE A 42 19.41 13.68 14.14
C ILE A 42 18.48 14.89 14.30
N LEU A 43 17.46 14.76 15.17
CA LEU A 43 16.44 15.79 15.42
C LEU A 43 16.85 16.81 16.49
N GLU A 44 17.99 16.62 17.16
CA GLU A 44 18.41 17.50 18.24
C GLU A 44 18.55 18.95 17.75
N SER A 45 17.88 19.87 18.47
CA SER A 45 17.83 21.30 18.14
C SER A 45 17.26 21.64 16.75
N LYS A 46 16.61 20.69 16.06
CA LYS A 46 15.95 20.93 14.76
C LYS A 46 14.50 21.37 14.95
N LYS A 47 14.03 22.23 14.04
CA LYS A 47 12.62 22.54 13.86
C LYS A 47 11.99 21.50 12.93
N VAL A 48 11.08 20.70 13.48
CA VAL A 48 10.55 19.50 12.81
C VAL A 48 9.13 19.75 12.29
N ALA A 49 8.85 19.32 11.07
CA ALA A 49 7.49 19.06 10.63
C ALA A 49 7.27 17.55 10.44
N VAL A 50 6.05 17.07 10.65
CA VAL A 50 5.73 15.64 10.56
C VAL A 50 4.61 15.40 9.55
N VAL A 51 4.86 14.57 8.54
CA VAL A 51 3.85 14.04 7.63
C VAL A 51 3.36 12.72 8.20
N THR A 52 2.12 12.67 8.70
CA THR A 52 1.59 11.46 9.34
C THR A 52 0.05 11.49 9.44
N ASN A 53 -0.52 10.40 9.92
CA ASN A 53 -1.95 10.23 10.17
C ASN A 53 -2.16 9.29 11.38
N GLN A 54 -3.37 8.77 11.57
CA GLN A 54 -3.72 7.89 12.69
C GLN A 54 -2.90 6.60 12.76
N THR A 55 -2.27 6.17 11.67
CA THR A 55 -1.43 4.98 11.61
C THR A 55 -0.01 5.22 12.13
N GLY A 56 0.41 6.48 12.22
CA GLY A 56 1.73 6.87 12.72
C GLY A 56 1.81 6.72 14.23
N VAL A 57 1.97 5.49 14.70
CA VAL A 57 2.04 5.14 16.12
C VAL A 57 3.37 4.47 16.47
N ILE A 58 3.79 4.67 17.72
CA ILE A 58 4.82 3.91 18.44
C ILE A 58 4.07 3.12 19.52
N GLY A 59 3.97 1.79 19.34
CA GLY A 59 3.05 0.97 20.11
C GLY A 59 1.60 1.46 19.98
N LYS A 60 1.05 2.05 21.05
CA LYS A 60 -0.33 2.59 21.08
C LYS A 60 -0.39 4.12 21.09
N THR A 61 0.76 4.79 21.08
CA THR A 61 0.85 6.24 21.20
C THR A 61 1.16 6.83 19.84
N HIS A 62 0.44 7.88 19.46
CA HIS A 62 0.71 8.59 18.22
C HIS A 62 2.15 9.16 18.18
N LEU A 63 2.81 9.12 17.02
CA LEU A 63 4.20 9.54 16.80
C LEU A 63 4.42 10.97 17.32
N VAL A 64 3.62 11.93 16.84
CA VAL A 64 3.68 13.34 17.28
C VAL A 64 3.62 13.48 18.80
N ASP A 65 2.73 12.75 19.47
CA ASP A 65 2.60 12.82 20.93
C ASP A 65 3.86 12.26 21.62
N SER A 66 4.42 11.17 21.07
CA SER A 66 5.65 10.55 21.56
C SER A 66 6.85 11.50 21.39
N LEU A 67 7.03 12.10 20.21
CA LEU A 67 8.12 13.03 19.91
C LEU A 67 8.05 14.30 20.78
N LEU A 68 6.86 14.85 21.00
CA LEU A 68 6.67 15.99 21.91
C LEU A 68 7.02 15.62 23.36
N SER A 69 6.66 14.42 23.81
CA SER A 69 7.04 13.93 25.15
C SER A 69 8.56 13.80 25.32
N LEU A 70 9.25 13.47 24.23
CA LEU A 70 10.71 13.38 24.11
C LEU A 70 11.38 14.74 23.80
N LYS A 71 10.62 15.84 23.91
CA LYS A 71 11.11 17.24 23.75
C LYS A 71 11.60 17.59 22.35
N VAL A 72 11.16 16.87 21.31
CA VAL A 72 11.38 17.27 19.92
C VAL A 72 10.58 18.54 19.62
N ASN A 73 11.22 19.53 18.99
CA ASN A 73 10.61 20.80 18.62
C ASN A 73 9.79 20.66 17.33
N ILE A 74 8.57 20.16 17.45
CA ILE A 74 7.64 20.03 16.34
C ILE A 74 6.90 21.35 16.13
N LEU A 75 6.93 21.88 14.91
CA LEU A 75 6.26 23.14 14.56
C LEU A 75 4.87 22.93 13.96
N LYS A 76 4.71 21.85 13.18
CA LYS A 76 3.50 21.61 12.39
C LYS A 76 3.40 20.16 11.93
N VAL A 77 2.19 19.78 11.56
CA VAL A 77 1.85 18.48 11.00
C VAL A 77 1.29 18.68 9.59
N PHE A 78 1.62 17.75 8.69
CA PHE A 78 0.98 17.60 7.40
C PHE A 78 0.22 16.28 7.38
N ALA A 79 -1.07 16.30 7.01
CA ALA A 79 -1.90 15.10 7.00
C ALA A 79 -2.38 14.78 5.58
N PRO A 80 -2.28 13.53 5.11
CA PRO A 80 -2.80 13.10 3.82
C PRO A 80 -4.34 12.94 3.87
N GLU A 81 -4.89 12.13 2.97
CA GLU A 81 -6.30 11.71 3.03
C GLU A 81 -6.65 11.04 4.37
N HIS A 82 -7.90 11.19 4.81
CA HIS A 82 -8.46 10.73 6.10
C HIS A 82 -7.96 11.48 7.36
N GLY A 83 -7.10 12.49 7.17
CA GLY A 83 -6.72 13.45 8.21
C GLY A 83 -5.73 12.91 9.23
N PHE A 84 -5.46 13.70 10.27
CA PHE A 84 -4.39 13.45 11.24
C PHE A 84 -4.73 12.41 12.31
N ARG A 85 -5.93 12.51 12.92
CA ARG A 85 -6.36 11.63 14.02
C ARG A 85 -7.38 10.56 13.58
N GLY A 86 -7.57 10.38 12.26
CA GLY A 86 -8.45 9.34 11.69
C GLY A 86 -9.94 9.63 11.85
N THR A 87 -10.31 10.89 12.11
CA THR A 87 -11.70 11.34 12.30
C THR A 87 -12.33 11.93 11.04
N ALA A 88 -11.58 12.10 9.95
CA ALA A 88 -12.09 12.64 8.68
C ALA A 88 -12.55 11.52 7.74
N ASP A 89 -13.62 11.78 6.98
CA ASP A 89 -14.21 10.78 6.09
C ASP A 89 -13.39 10.60 4.78
N ALA A 90 -13.69 9.57 4.01
CA ALA A 90 -13.03 9.31 2.72
C ALA A 90 -13.38 10.40 1.69
N GLY A 91 -12.37 10.93 1.00
CA GLY A 91 -12.56 11.98 0.02
C GLY A 91 -12.96 13.37 0.55
N GLU A 92 -13.13 13.56 1.86
CA GLU A 92 -13.41 14.88 2.44
C GLU A 92 -12.23 15.83 2.33
N LYS A 93 -12.53 17.11 2.11
CA LYS A 93 -11.53 18.16 2.30
C LYS A 93 -11.25 18.24 3.79
N VAL A 94 -10.04 17.84 4.17
CA VAL A 94 -9.45 18.25 5.43
C VAL A 94 -8.93 19.66 5.19
N ASP A 95 -9.47 20.65 5.89
CA ASP A 95 -8.95 22.02 5.85
C ASP A 95 -7.78 22.16 6.83
N ASP A 96 -7.10 23.32 6.81
CA ASP A 96 -6.07 23.62 7.80
C ASP A 96 -6.71 23.67 9.20
N GLU A 97 -6.21 22.83 10.09
CA GLU A 97 -6.78 22.64 11.42
C GLU A 97 -5.72 22.84 12.51
N LYS A 98 -6.16 22.81 13.76
CA LYS A 98 -5.26 22.81 14.93
C LYS A 98 -5.55 21.57 15.74
N ASP A 99 -4.53 20.77 16.04
CA ASP A 99 -4.67 19.59 16.89
C ASP A 99 -5.13 20.03 18.29
N THR A 100 -6.27 19.53 18.73
CA THR A 100 -6.87 19.94 20.02
C THR A 100 -6.03 19.51 21.22
N LYS A 101 -5.24 18.44 21.08
CA LYS A 101 -4.39 17.90 22.15
C LYS A 101 -3.06 18.65 22.28
N THR A 102 -2.37 18.90 21.17
CA THR A 102 -1.01 19.48 21.17
C THR A 102 -0.99 20.96 20.84
N GLY A 103 -2.04 21.48 20.23
CA GLY A 103 -2.10 22.84 19.72
C GLY A 103 -1.29 23.08 18.45
N LEU A 104 -0.74 22.03 17.82
CA LEU A 104 0.01 22.16 16.58
C LEU A 104 -0.91 22.47 15.40
N PRO A 105 -0.49 23.33 14.45
CA PRO A 105 -1.18 23.49 13.19
C PRO A 105 -1.05 22.20 12.35
N ILE A 106 -2.14 21.84 11.69
CA ILE A 106 -2.27 20.71 10.77
C ILE A 106 -2.57 21.27 9.39
N PHE A 107 -1.74 20.94 8.41
CA PHE A 107 -1.91 21.31 7.01
C PHE A 107 -2.33 20.10 6.21
N SER A 108 -3.36 20.25 5.38
CA SER A 108 -3.85 19.16 4.54
C SER A 108 -2.97 18.97 3.30
N LEU A 109 -2.60 17.72 3.02
CA LEU A 109 -1.97 17.28 1.77
C LEU A 109 -2.96 16.61 0.82
N TYR A 110 -4.25 16.95 0.95
CA TYR A 110 -5.32 16.40 0.14
C TYR A 110 -6.01 17.46 -0.73
N GLY A 111 -6.53 17.03 -1.87
CA GLY A 111 -7.12 17.91 -2.88
C GLY A 111 -6.10 18.51 -3.85
N LYS A 112 -6.56 18.79 -5.09
CA LYS A 112 -5.67 19.13 -6.23
C LYS A 112 -4.70 20.28 -5.98
N LYS A 113 -5.03 21.22 -5.08
CA LYS A 113 -4.21 22.40 -4.79
C LYS A 113 -3.20 22.20 -3.66
N ASN A 114 -3.38 21.19 -2.79
CA ASN A 114 -2.65 21.10 -1.52
C ASN A 114 -1.78 19.84 -1.40
N ARG A 115 -1.73 18.96 -2.41
CA ARG A 115 -0.98 17.68 -2.37
C ARG A 115 0.52 17.82 -2.08
N LYS A 116 1.09 19.00 -2.31
CA LYS A 116 2.51 19.31 -2.09
C LYS A 116 2.64 20.38 -1.02
N PRO A 117 3.47 20.18 0.02
CA PRO A 117 3.78 21.24 0.97
C PRO A 117 4.29 22.48 0.23
N SER A 118 3.69 23.64 0.49
CA SER A 118 4.11 24.87 -0.18
C SER A 118 5.40 25.43 0.45
N PRO A 119 6.21 26.18 -0.32
CA PRO A 119 7.44 26.83 0.16
C PRO A 119 7.29 27.53 1.52
N ASP A 120 6.27 28.38 1.65
CA ASP A 120 5.99 29.18 2.85
C ASP A 120 5.74 28.32 4.11
N LYS A 121 5.27 27.09 3.94
CA LYS A 121 5.04 26.16 5.05
C LYS A 121 6.31 25.45 5.49
N LEU A 122 7.37 25.47 4.67
CA LEU A 122 8.65 24.82 4.92
C LEU A 122 9.78 25.79 5.27
N ASP A 123 9.59 27.10 5.13
CA ASP A 123 10.63 28.11 5.33
C ASP A 123 11.30 28.04 6.72
N ASP A 124 10.50 27.81 7.76
CA ASP A 124 10.92 27.70 9.17
C ASP A 124 11.22 26.24 9.61
N VAL A 125 11.12 25.26 8.71
CA VAL A 125 11.35 23.84 9.00
C VAL A 125 12.79 23.48 8.61
N ASP A 126 13.50 22.76 9.48
CA ASP A 126 14.84 22.24 9.18
C ASP A 126 14.75 20.82 8.59
N VAL A 127 13.85 20.00 9.12
CA VAL A 127 13.69 18.59 8.76
C VAL A 127 12.22 18.17 8.76
N LEU A 128 11.85 17.36 7.78
CA LEU A 128 10.55 16.71 7.71
C LEU A 128 10.69 15.25 8.11
N ILE A 129 9.78 14.77 8.96
CA ILE A 129 9.61 13.35 9.23
C ILE A 129 8.43 12.85 8.38
N PHE A 130 8.57 11.70 7.76
CA PHE A 130 7.48 11.01 7.06
C PHE A 130 7.20 9.67 7.72
N ASP A 131 5.99 9.48 8.23
CA ASP A 131 5.54 8.26 8.89
C ASP A 131 4.06 7.95 8.57
N LEU A 132 3.85 7.06 7.59
CA LEU A 132 2.52 6.61 7.15
C LEU A 132 2.56 5.10 6.87
N GLN A 133 1.56 4.37 7.35
CA GLN A 133 1.37 2.97 6.98
C GLN A 133 0.71 2.87 5.60
N ASP A 134 1.47 2.41 4.61
CA ASP A 134 0.97 2.05 3.27
C ASP A 134 0.42 0.61 3.23
N VAL A 135 -0.16 0.20 2.11
CA VAL A 135 -0.73 -1.14 1.89
C VAL A 135 -0.15 -1.88 0.69
N GLY A 136 0.84 -1.33 -0.01
CA GLY A 136 1.57 -1.99 -1.09
C GLY A 136 0.89 -2.01 -2.45
N ALA A 137 -0.04 -1.08 -2.68
CA ALA A 137 -0.79 -0.96 -3.93
C ALA A 137 -0.59 0.43 -4.54
N ARG A 138 -0.29 0.50 -5.84
CA ARG A 138 0.06 1.73 -6.56
C ARG A 138 -1.00 2.84 -6.47
N PHE A 139 -2.27 2.46 -6.40
CA PHE A 139 -3.39 3.38 -6.27
C PHE A 139 -3.76 3.73 -4.82
N TYR A 140 -3.02 3.21 -3.84
CA TYR A 140 -3.07 3.74 -2.48
C TYR A 140 -2.17 4.97 -2.39
N THR A 141 -2.74 6.13 -2.09
CA THR A 141 -2.15 7.42 -2.50
C THR A 141 -1.04 7.94 -1.56
N TYR A 142 -0.64 7.19 -0.54
CA TYR A 142 0.43 7.64 0.38
C TYR A 142 1.81 7.66 -0.29
N ILE A 143 2.09 6.75 -1.24
CA ILE A 143 3.29 6.83 -2.09
C ILE A 143 3.24 8.05 -3.06
N SER A 144 2.05 8.50 -3.45
CA SER A 144 1.86 9.73 -4.22
C SER A 144 2.07 10.98 -3.35
N THR A 145 1.61 10.95 -2.10
CA THR A 145 1.94 11.98 -1.11
C THR A 145 3.45 12.03 -0.86
N LEU A 146 4.10 10.87 -0.70
CA LEU A 146 5.55 10.77 -0.56
C LEU A 146 6.28 11.45 -1.72
N HIS A 147 5.89 11.21 -2.97
CA HIS A 147 6.47 11.89 -4.14
C HIS A 147 6.47 13.41 -3.97
N TYR A 148 5.31 14.00 -3.66
CA TYR A 148 5.21 15.45 -3.54
C TYR A 148 5.97 16.01 -2.34
N VAL A 149 6.01 15.28 -1.22
CA VAL A 149 6.81 15.67 -0.05
C VAL A 149 8.31 15.63 -0.39
N MET A 150 8.76 14.58 -1.06
CA MET A 150 10.14 14.47 -1.54
C MET A 150 10.50 15.58 -2.51
N GLU A 151 9.61 15.90 -3.45
CA GLU A 151 9.80 17.01 -4.40
C GLU A 151 9.93 18.36 -3.68
N ALA A 152 9.04 18.64 -2.72
CA ALA A 152 9.10 19.88 -1.94
C ALA A 152 10.38 19.97 -1.09
N CYS A 153 10.82 18.86 -0.50
CA CYS A 153 12.08 18.79 0.24
C CYS A 153 13.29 19.02 -0.67
N ALA A 154 13.30 18.42 -1.86
CA ALA A 154 14.38 18.59 -2.83
C ALA A 154 14.49 20.04 -3.33
N GLU A 155 13.36 20.67 -3.68
CA GLU A 155 13.34 22.06 -4.15
C GLU A 155 13.81 23.06 -3.09
N GLN A 156 13.53 22.78 -1.81
CA GLN A 156 13.84 23.67 -0.69
C GLN A 156 15.07 23.26 0.11
N ASN A 157 15.82 22.26 -0.38
CA ASN A 157 16.99 21.68 0.28
C ASN A 157 16.73 21.31 1.76
N LYS A 158 15.57 20.71 2.03
CA LYS A 158 15.17 20.21 3.36
C LYS A 158 15.49 18.73 3.46
N GLN A 159 15.93 18.29 4.63
CA GLN A 159 16.11 16.87 4.89
C GLN A 159 14.75 16.20 5.11
N LEU A 160 14.55 15.04 4.48
CA LEU A 160 13.43 14.15 4.74
C LEU A 160 13.93 12.90 5.48
N ILE A 161 13.42 12.68 6.68
CA ILE A 161 13.62 11.45 7.46
C ILE A 161 12.36 10.60 7.33
N LEU A 162 12.46 9.46 6.64
CA LEU A 162 11.36 8.52 6.47
C LEU A 162 11.50 7.42 7.52
N LEU A 163 10.47 7.27 8.36
CA LEU A 163 10.37 6.20 9.35
C LEU A 163 9.65 5.03 8.68
N ASP A 164 10.42 4.01 8.30
CA ASP A 164 9.90 2.98 7.43
C ASP A 164 8.93 2.05 8.17
N ARG A 165 7.99 1.46 7.42
CA ARG A 165 7.00 0.51 7.93
C ARG A 165 6.90 -0.69 7.00
N PRO A 166 6.61 -1.90 7.54
CA PRO A 166 6.38 -3.08 6.72
C PRO A 166 5.29 -2.86 5.67
N ASN A 167 5.48 -3.42 4.48
CA ASN A 167 4.44 -3.46 3.46
C ASN A 167 3.62 -4.75 3.67
N PRO A 168 2.32 -4.66 4.02
CA PRO A 168 1.49 -5.86 4.21
C PRO A 168 1.33 -6.70 2.93
N ASN A 169 1.49 -6.10 1.74
CA ASN A 169 1.56 -6.78 0.44
C ASN A 169 3.00 -6.82 -0.12
N GLY A 170 4.02 -6.80 0.76
CA GLY A 170 5.44 -6.77 0.39
C GLY A 170 5.99 -8.09 -0.18
N PHE A 171 5.27 -9.19 0.04
CA PHE A 171 5.67 -10.57 -0.27
C PHE A 171 5.52 -10.97 -1.75
N TYR A 172 4.99 -10.08 -2.60
CA TYR A 172 4.83 -10.34 -4.02
C TYR A 172 4.86 -9.05 -4.85
N VAL A 173 5.09 -9.22 -6.15
CA VAL A 173 5.04 -8.16 -7.16
C VAL A 173 4.12 -8.62 -8.27
N ASP A 174 3.12 -7.83 -8.64
CA ASP A 174 2.17 -8.21 -9.68
C ASP A 174 1.40 -7.03 -10.31
N GLY A 175 0.82 -7.27 -11.47
CA GLY A 175 0.02 -6.31 -12.23
C GLY A 175 0.81 -5.53 -13.29
N PRO A 176 0.10 -4.86 -14.21
CA PRO A 176 0.71 -4.03 -15.25
C PRO A 176 1.54 -2.90 -14.65
N VAL A 177 2.73 -2.69 -15.21
CA VAL A 177 3.52 -1.49 -14.95
C VAL A 177 2.83 -0.30 -15.60
N LEU A 178 2.77 0.83 -14.87
CA LEU A 178 2.12 2.04 -15.36
C LEU A 178 2.80 2.54 -16.64
N LYS A 179 2.01 2.74 -17.70
CA LYS A 179 2.45 3.24 -18.99
C LYS A 179 2.42 4.76 -19.01
N LYS A 180 3.46 5.33 -19.61
CA LYS A 180 3.59 6.78 -19.82
C LYS A 180 2.31 7.39 -20.40
N GLY A 181 1.89 8.52 -19.86
CA GLY A 181 0.66 9.22 -20.22
C GLY A 181 -0.56 8.84 -19.39
N ASN A 182 -0.44 7.84 -18.50
CA ASN A 182 -1.50 7.42 -17.56
C ASN A 182 -1.17 7.82 -16.11
N GLU A 183 -0.17 8.68 -15.91
CA GLU A 183 0.21 9.18 -14.60
C GLU A 183 -0.94 10.00 -13.99
N SER A 184 -1.23 9.75 -12.72
CA SER A 184 -2.20 10.49 -11.92
C SER A 184 -1.87 10.35 -10.44
N PHE A 185 -2.69 10.94 -9.56
CA PHE A 185 -2.49 10.78 -8.12
C PHE A 185 -2.70 9.34 -7.62
N VAL A 186 -3.36 8.48 -8.38
CA VAL A 186 -3.52 7.05 -8.08
C VAL A 186 -2.50 6.18 -8.82
N GLY A 187 -1.45 6.80 -9.38
CA GLY A 187 -0.35 6.10 -10.02
C GLY A 187 0.61 7.10 -10.65
N MET A 188 1.70 7.43 -9.94
CA MET A 188 2.63 8.48 -10.38
C MET A 188 3.84 7.95 -11.14
N HIS A 189 4.19 6.69 -10.95
CA HIS A 189 5.46 6.13 -11.40
C HIS A 189 5.26 4.82 -12.17
N PRO A 190 6.21 4.44 -13.05
CA PRO A 190 6.20 3.18 -13.79
C PRO A 190 6.54 2.00 -12.87
N VAL A 191 5.62 1.69 -11.96
CA VAL A 191 5.66 0.52 -11.07
C VAL A 191 4.44 -0.37 -11.32
N PRO A 192 4.49 -1.68 -11.03
CA PRO A 192 3.33 -2.57 -11.05
C PRO A 192 2.21 -2.12 -10.10
N ILE A 193 1.03 -2.72 -10.20
CA ILE A 193 -0.08 -2.45 -9.25
C ILE A 193 0.35 -2.83 -7.83
N VAL A 194 0.91 -4.03 -7.66
CA VAL A 194 1.53 -4.46 -6.41
C VAL A 194 3.03 -4.40 -6.60
N HIS A 195 3.66 -3.41 -5.99
CA HIS A 195 5.08 -3.13 -6.20
C HIS A 195 6.01 -3.93 -5.27
N GLY A 196 5.48 -4.53 -4.19
CA GLY A 196 6.27 -5.37 -3.28
C GLY A 196 7.35 -4.62 -2.49
N MET A 197 7.24 -3.31 -2.32
CA MET A 197 8.26 -2.48 -1.66
C MET A 197 7.66 -1.80 -0.43
N THR A 198 8.47 -1.64 0.61
CA THR A 198 8.19 -0.69 1.69
C THR A 198 8.21 0.74 1.15
N ILE A 199 7.64 1.67 1.92
CA ILE A 199 7.60 3.08 1.50
C ILE A 199 9.00 3.71 1.53
N GLY A 200 9.90 3.22 2.39
CA GLY A 200 11.31 3.60 2.42
C GLY A 200 12.09 3.18 1.17
N GLU A 201 11.95 1.92 0.73
CA GLU A 201 12.56 1.45 -0.51
C GLU A 201 11.98 2.19 -1.73
N TYR A 202 10.68 2.45 -1.73
CA TYR A 202 10.01 3.22 -2.78
C TYR A 202 10.55 4.65 -2.86
N ALA A 203 10.81 5.31 -1.71
CA ALA A 203 11.44 6.62 -1.67
C ALA A 203 12.86 6.60 -2.27
N GLN A 204 13.66 5.56 -1.98
CA GLN A 204 14.97 5.41 -2.59
C GLN A 204 14.88 5.23 -4.11
N MET A 205 13.89 4.46 -4.57
CA MET A 205 13.62 4.27 -6.00
C MET A 205 13.22 5.59 -6.68
N ILE A 206 12.36 6.42 -6.07
CA ILE A 206 11.99 7.75 -6.59
C ILE A 206 13.25 8.60 -6.86
N ASN A 207 14.17 8.64 -5.90
CA ASN A 207 15.43 9.38 -6.04
C ASN A 207 16.38 8.72 -7.06
N GLY A 208 16.51 7.40 -7.03
CA GLY A 208 17.47 6.65 -7.85
C GLY A 208 17.11 6.64 -9.33
N GLU A 209 15.82 6.49 -9.64
CA GLU A 209 15.26 6.54 -10.99
C GLU A 209 14.96 7.97 -11.46
N LYS A 210 15.26 8.98 -10.61
CA LYS A 210 15.12 10.42 -10.89
C LYS A 210 13.71 10.82 -11.32
N TRP A 211 12.71 10.31 -10.61
CA TRP A 211 11.30 10.57 -10.92
C TRP A 211 10.75 11.91 -10.45
N LEU A 212 11.47 12.63 -9.59
CA LEU A 212 11.11 14.00 -9.23
C LEU A 212 11.32 14.94 -10.41
N LYS A 213 10.58 16.04 -10.44
CA LYS A 213 10.68 17.04 -11.51
C LYS A 213 12.13 17.52 -11.71
N ASP A 214 12.51 17.70 -12.97
CA ASP A 214 13.86 18.10 -13.40
C ASP A 214 14.97 17.12 -12.95
N GLY A 215 14.60 15.92 -12.50
CA GLY A 215 15.54 14.88 -12.04
C GLY A 215 16.26 15.24 -10.74
N ILE A 216 15.74 16.18 -9.96
CA ILE A 216 16.28 16.53 -8.63
C ILE A 216 16.13 15.35 -7.67
N GLN A 217 16.90 15.36 -6.60
CA GLN A 217 16.88 14.31 -5.59
C GLN A 217 16.66 14.91 -4.22
N CYS A 218 15.76 14.28 -3.45
CA CYS A 218 15.48 14.66 -2.08
C CYS A 218 16.64 14.25 -1.17
N PRO A 219 17.13 15.13 -0.26
CA PRO A 219 18.02 14.73 0.82
C PRO A 219 17.32 13.76 1.79
N LEU A 220 17.37 12.46 1.48
CA LEU A 220 16.58 11.41 2.12
C LEU A 220 17.43 10.62 3.13
N THR A 221 16.87 10.38 4.31
CA THR A 221 17.35 9.41 5.29
C THR A 221 16.22 8.44 5.59
N VAL A 222 16.44 7.13 5.39
CA VAL A 222 15.45 6.10 5.72
C VAL A 222 15.86 5.41 7.01
N ILE A 223 14.95 5.40 7.99
CA ILE A 223 15.10 4.63 9.23
C ILE A 223 14.43 3.28 9.02
N LYS A 224 15.26 2.25 8.79
CA LYS A 224 14.81 0.89 8.48
C LYS A 224 14.04 0.27 9.64
N CYS A 225 13.12 -0.63 9.31
CA CYS A 225 12.61 -1.60 10.26
C CYS A 225 13.73 -2.55 10.71
N GLU A 226 13.65 -3.06 11.93
CA GLU A 226 14.38 -4.26 12.32
C GLU A 226 13.47 -5.47 12.24
N ASN A 227 14.09 -6.64 12.02
CA ASN A 227 13.41 -7.94 12.02
C ASN A 227 12.33 -8.12 10.94
N TYR A 228 12.34 -7.31 9.89
CA TYR A 228 11.43 -7.42 8.75
C TYR A 228 12.15 -7.93 7.49
N GLU A 229 11.49 -8.86 6.81
CA GLU A 229 11.83 -9.39 5.50
C GLU A 229 10.58 -9.33 4.59
N HIS A 230 10.76 -9.32 3.27
CA HIS A 230 9.61 -9.26 2.36
C HIS A 230 8.68 -10.48 2.46
N SER A 231 9.20 -11.61 2.93
CA SER A 231 8.42 -12.81 3.18
C SER A 231 7.51 -12.71 4.42
N ASP A 232 7.69 -11.70 5.26
CA ASP A 232 6.88 -11.51 6.47
C ASP A 232 5.46 -11.02 6.17
N PHE A 233 4.49 -11.58 6.87
CA PHE A 233 3.10 -11.14 6.84
C PHE A 233 2.81 -10.23 8.03
N TYR A 234 3.06 -8.93 7.84
CA TYR A 234 2.82 -7.94 8.89
C TYR A 234 1.32 -7.59 9.02
N GLU A 235 0.76 -7.81 10.22
CA GLU A 235 -0.60 -7.39 10.55
C GLU A 235 -0.61 -5.92 10.98
N LEU A 236 -1.48 -5.13 10.33
CA LEU A 236 -1.58 -3.70 10.63
C LEU A 236 -2.25 -3.48 12.00
N PRO A 237 -1.59 -2.81 12.96
CA PRO A 237 -2.17 -2.56 14.28
C PRO A 237 -3.28 -1.51 14.26
N VAL A 238 -3.32 -0.67 13.22
CA VAL A 238 -4.30 0.39 13.00
C VAL A 238 -4.80 0.30 11.57
N ALA A 239 -6.12 0.37 11.39
CA ALA A 239 -6.72 0.39 10.05
C ALA A 239 -6.20 1.61 9.25
N PRO A 240 -5.63 1.40 8.05
CA PRO A 240 -5.00 2.47 7.30
C PRO A 240 -6.01 3.42 6.66
N SER A 241 -7.24 2.94 6.42
CA SER A 241 -8.38 3.78 6.03
C SER A 241 -9.69 3.21 6.60
N PRO A 242 -10.77 4.01 6.67
CA PRO A 242 -12.08 3.53 7.12
C PRO A 242 -12.62 2.32 6.36
N ASN A 243 -12.22 2.14 5.09
CA ASN A 243 -12.69 1.05 4.23
C ASN A 243 -11.70 -0.11 4.10
N LEU A 244 -10.55 -0.06 4.76
CA LEU A 244 -9.64 -1.20 4.93
C LEU A 244 -9.60 -1.59 6.41
N PRO A 245 -10.72 -2.11 6.97
CA PRO A 245 -10.87 -2.28 8.42
C PRO A 245 -10.06 -3.45 8.98
N ASN A 246 -9.56 -4.35 8.13
CA ASN A 246 -8.86 -5.57 8.56
C ASN A 246 -7.94 -6.10 7.44
N MET A 247 -7.15 -7.12 7.77
CA MET A 247 -6.17 -7.70 6.84
C MET A 247 -6.82 -8.38 5.62
N ALA A 248 -8.01 -8.98 5.75
CA ALA A 248 -8.72 -9.55 4.61
C ALA A 248 -9.02 -8.47 3.54
N ALA A 249 -9.46 -7.28 3.96
CA ALA A 249 -9.65 -6.14 3.08
C ALA A 249 -8.32 -5.66 2.46
N VAL A 250 -7.25 -5.58 3.26
CA VAL A 250 -5.90 -5.16 2.80
C VAL A 250 -5.35 -6.10 1.71
N TYR A 251 -5.50 -7.41 1.86
CA TYR A 251 -5.03 -8.38 0.86
C TYR A 251 -5.90 -8.42 -0.39
N LEU A 252 -7.21 -8.20 -0.25
CA LEU A 252 -8.13 -8.15 -1.39
C LEU A 252 -8.06 -6.82 -2.15
N TYR A 253 -7.59 -5.74 -1.51
CA TYR A 253 -7.59 -4.39 -2.04
C TYR A 253 -6.94 -4.27 -3.43
N PRO A 254 -5.74 -4.83 -3.70
CA PRO A 254 -5.13 -4.73 -5.03
C PRO A 254 -6.01 -5.28 -6.17
N SER A 255 -6.81 -6.32 -5.90
CA SER A 255 -7.69 -6.93 -6.89
C SER A 255 -9.04 -6.21 -6.97
N LEU A 256 -9.66 -5.94 -5.81
CA LEU A 256 -11.00 -5.37 -5.76
C LEU A 256 -11.03 -3.87 -6.08
N CYS A 257 -9.97 -3.12 -5.83
CA CYS A 257 -9.95 -1.69 -6.13
C CYS A 257 -10.07 -1.38 -7.62
N LEU A 258 -9.79 -2.34 -8.51
CA LEU A 258 -10.05 -2.19 -9.95
C LEU A 258 -11.54 -1.93 -10.25
N PHE A 259 -12.45 -2.46 -9.43
CA PHE A 259 -13.88 -2.20 -9.57
C PHE A 259 -14.26 -0.74 -9.28
N GLU A 260 -13.41 0.06 -8.62
CA GLU A 260 -13.65 1.51 -8.46
C GLU A 260 -13.74 2.22 -9.83
N GLY A 261 -13.08 1.66 -10.85
CA GLY A 261 -13.19 2.07 -12.26
C GLY A 261 -14.45 1.60 -12.99
N THR A 262 -15.34 0.87 -12.31
CA THR A 262 -16.54 0.22 -12.88
C THR A 262 -17.82 0.68 -12.19
N ASP A 263 -18.97 0.14 -12.58
CA ASP A 263 -20.28 0.35 -11.96
C ASP A 263 -20.62 -0.65 -10.84
N VAL A 264 -19.71 -1.58 -10.53
CA VAL A 264 -19.85 -2.62 -9.50
C VAL A 264 -19.44 -2.09 -8.11
N SER A 265 -20.24 -2.37 -7.09
CA SER A 265 -19.94 -2.02 -5.70
C SER A 265 -18.92 -2.99 -5.11
N ILE A 266 -17.97 -2.48 -4.32
CA ILE A 266 -17.00 -3.27 -3.54
C ILE A 266 -17.32 -3.29 -2.04
N GLY A 267 -18.59 -3.07 -1.70
CA GLY A 267 -19.08 -3.14 -0.33
C GLY A 267 -18.77 -1.91 0.53
N ARG A 268 -18.30 -0.79 -0.03
CA ARG A 268 -18.40 0.52 0.64
C ARG A 268 -19.86 0.78 1.00
N GLY A 269 -20.11 1.41 2.14
CA GLY A 269 -21.47 1.55 2.67
C GLY A 269 -22.00 0.30 3.38
N THR A 270 -21.12 -0.65 3.71
CA THR A 270 -21.48 -1.87 4.45
C THR A 270 -20.42 -2.16 5.53
N LYS A 271 -20.64 -3.20 6.33
CA LYS A 271 -19.64 -3.70 7.29
C LYS A 271 -18.47 -4.48 6.66
N LYS A 272 -18.48 -4.68 5.34
CA LYS A 272 -17.51 -5.53 4.62
C LYS A 272 -16.89 -4.84 3.40
N PRO A 273 -16.42 -3.58 3.50
CA PRO A 273 -15.77 -2.92 2.38
C PRO A 273 -14.52 -3.70 1.97
N PHE A 274 -14.27 -3.78 0.66
CA PHE A 274 -13.17 -4.54 0.05
C PHE A 274 -13.10 -6.00 0.48
N GLN A 275 -14.22 -6.59 0.88
CA GLN A 275 -14.34 -8.01 1.23
C GLN A 275 -15.51 -8.69 0.51
N GLN A 276 -16.11 -7.98 -0.44
CA GLN A 276 -17.20 -8.45 -1.29
C GLN A 276 -17.27 -7.56 -2.53
N TYR A 277 -17.92 -8.05 -3.58
CA TYR A 277 -18.32 -7.22 -4.71
C TYR A 277 -19.72 -7.60 -5.17
N GLY A 278 -20.42 -6.67 -5.79
CA GLY A 278 -21.78 -6.91 -6.27
C GLY A 278 -22.39 -5.78 -7.08
N ALA A 279 -23.40 -6.12 -7.87
CA ALA A 279 -24.25 -5.18 -8.59
C ALA A 279 -25.67 -5.77 -8.72
N PRO A 280 -26.71 -4.96 -8.98
CA PRO A 280 -28.09 -5.45 -9.06
C PRO A 280 -28.35 -6.48 -10.16
N TYR A 281 -27.50 -6.51 -11.19
CA TYR A 281 -27.64 -7.38 -12.35
C TYR A 281 -26.87 -8.71 -12.25
N LEU A 282 -26.02 -8.90 -11.23
CA LEU A 282 -25.26 -10.15 -11.10
C LEU A 282 -26.14 -11.29 -10.60
N SER A 283 -25.90 -12.50 -11.08
CA SER A 283 -26.61 -13.70 -10.60
C SER A 283 -25.86 -14.32 -9.42
N SER A 284 -26.43 -14.25 -8.21
CA SER A 284 -25.87 -14.87 -7.00
C SER A 284 -26.91 -15.00 -5.89
N ASP A 285 -26.74 -16.00 -5.02
CA ASP A 285 -27.53 -16.18 -3.80
C ASP A 285 -27.10 -15.23 -2.66
N TYR A 286 -25.91 -14.63 -2.75
CA TYR A 286 -25.42 -13.66 -1.79
C TYR A 286 -25.72 -12.24 -2.25
N SER A 287 -26.23 -11.40 -1.35
CA SER A 287 -26.51 -9.99 -1.61
C SER A 287 -26.18 -9.09 -0.42
N PHE A 288 -26.04 -7.79 -0.72
CA PHE A 288 -25.87 -6.72 0.26
C PHE A 288 -26.46 -5.42 -0.28
N VAL A 289 -26.75 -4.47 0.61
CA VAL A 289 -27.24 -3.13 0.26
C VAL A 289 -26.23 -2.11 0.80
N PRO A 290 -25.55 -1.34 -0.07
CA PRO A 290 -24.73 -0.20 0.33
C PRO A 290 -25.58 0.94 0.90
N GLU A 291 -25.20 1.48 2.06
CA GLU A 291 -25.87 2.60 2.72
C GLU A 291 -24.86 3.67 3.14
N PRO A 292 -25.23 4.97 3.19
CA PRO A 292 -24.36 6.02 3.68
C PRO A 292 -23.86 5.76 5.10
N MET A 293 -22.55 5.79 5.30
CA MET A 293 -21.92 5.66 6.62
C MET A 293 -20.56 6.34 6.67
N PHE A 294 -19.96 6.45 7.86
CA PHE A 294 -18.58 6.93 7.99
C PHE A 294 -17.62 6.09 7.15
N GLY A 295 -16.80 6.75 6.34
CA GLY A 295 -15.93 6.13 5.33
C GLY A 295 -16.57 6.04 3.94
N ALA A 296 -17.90 6.20 3.82
CA ALA A 296 -18.63 6.02 2.57
C ALA A 296 -19.95 6.79 2.60
N LYS A 297 -19.89 8.12 2.48
CA LYS A 297 -21.08 8.99 2.48
C LYS A 297 -21.96 8.82 1.25
N GLU A 298 -21.34 8.60 0.10
CA GLU A 298 -22.01 8.39 -1.20
C GLU A 298 -21.51 7.06 -1.79
N PRO A 299 -21.88 5.91 -1.20
CA PRO A 299 -21.41 4.61 -1.67
C PRO A 299 -21.99 4.30 -3.06
N LYS A 300 -21.20 3.60 -3.87
CA LYS A 300 -21.70 3.14 -5.18
C LYS A 300 -22.85 2.15 -4.98
N ARG A 301 -23.92 2.32 -5.76
CA ARG A 301 -25.16 1.52 -5.68
C ARG A 301 -25.90 1.70 -4.35
N GLU A 302 -25.87 2.92 -3.81
CA GLU A 302 -26.59 3.30 -2.59
C GLU A 302 -28.07 2.88 -2.64
N GLY A 303 -28.55 2.19 -1.60
CA GLY A 303 -29.93 1.72 -1.47
C GLY A 303 -30.33 0.59 -2.43
N GLU A 304 -29.49 0.22 -3.39
CA GLU A 304 -29.76 -0.86 -4.35
C GLU A 304 -29.32 -2.22 -3.77
N THR A 305 -30.17 -3.24 -3.93
CA THR A 305 -29.75 -4.63 -3.62
C THR A 305 -28.72 -5.09 -4.64
N CYS A 306 -27.49 -5.28 -4.19
CA CYS A 306 -26.38 -5.79 -4.97
C CYS A 306 -26.21 -7.28 -4.74
N TYR A 307 -26.34 -8.08 -5.79
CA TYR A 307 -26.01 -9.50 -5.78
C TYR A 307 -24.54 -9.68 -6.14
N GLY A 308 -23.86 -10.66 -5.56
CA GLY A 308 -22.44 -10.89 -5.84
C GLY A 308 -21.79 -11.90 -4.91
N ILE A 309 -20.52 -11.69 -4.53
CA ILE A 309 -19.75 -12.70 -3.79
C ILE A 309 -19.20 -12.11 -2.48
N ASP A 310 -19.36 -12.84 -1.38
CA ASP A 310 -18.66 -12.61 -0.11
C ASP A 310 -17.27 -13.24 -0.16
N LEU A 311 -16.23 -12.40 -0.11
CA LEU A 311 -14.83 -12.80 -0.24
C LEU A 311 -14.09 -12.79 1.10
N ARG A 312 -14.76 -12.61 2.25
CA ARG A 312 -14.08 -12.57 3.57
C ARG A 312 -13.21 -13.79 3.83
N ARG A 313 -13.78 -14.99 3.65
CA ARG A 313 -13.04 -16.25 3.82
C ARG A 313 -11.88 -16.38 2.84
N PHE A 314 -12.05 -15.83 1.64
CA PHE A 314 -10.98 -15.79 0.65
C PHE A 314 -9.85 -14.87 1.11
N GLY A 315 -10.17 -13.66 1.57
CA GLY A 315 -9.20 -12.70 2.10
C GLY A 315 -8.46 -13.21 3.33
N GLU A 316 -9.16 -13.87 4.26
CA GLU A 316 -8.57 -14.52 5.44
C GLU A 316 -7.63 -15.68 5.06
N GLY A 317 -7.95 -16.40 3.97
CA GLY A 317 -7.14 -17.50 3.45
C GLY A 317 -6.12 -17.08 2.38
N TYR A 318 -6.13 -15.81 1.94
CA TYR A 318 -5.48 -15.36 0.70
C TYR A 318 -4.02 -15.78 0.64
N LEU A 319 -3.27 -15.48 1.70
CA LEU A 319 -1.85 -15.76 1.83
C LEU A 319 -1.51 -17.25 1.79
N ARG A 320 -2.44 -18.11 2.25
CA ARG A 320 -2.22 -19.56 2.27
C ARG A 320 -2.32 -20.18 0.89
N ILE A 321 -2.89 -19.44 -0.07
CA ILE A 321 -3.30 -20.02 -1.34
C ILE A 321 -2.64 -19.28 -2.51
N TYR A 322 -2.37 -17.96 -2.44
CA TYR A 322 -1.87 -17.21 -3.59
C TYR A 322 -1.18 -15.86 -3.26
N GLY A 323 -0.30 -15.38 -4.15
CA GLY A 323 0.29 -14.04 -4.16
C GLY A 323 0.24 -13.43 -5.56
N ARG A 324 -0.97 -13.12 -6.06
CA ARG A 324 -1.21 -12.52 -7.38
C ARG A 324 -2.54 -11.76 -7.41
N LEU A 325 -2.74 -10.87 -8.38
CA LEU A 325 -4.03 -10.23 -8.64
C LEU A 325 -5.08 -11.23 -9.14
N TYR A 326 -6.35 -11.01 -8.76
CA TYR A 326 -7.47 -11.87 -9.13
C TYR A 326 -8.41 -11.18 -10.07
N LEU A 327 -8.17 -11.41 -11.35
CA LEU A 327 -8.93 -10.78 -12.42
C LEU A 327 -10.24 -11.52 -12.73
N HIS A 328 -10.40 -12.76 -12.26
CA HIS A 328 -11.59 -13.57 -12.54
C HIS A 328 -12.89 -12.90 -12.08
N TRP A 329 -12.88 -12.25 -10.90
CA TRP A 329 -14.06 -11.54 -10.41
C TRP A 329 -14.45 -10.38 -11.32
N LEU A 330 -13.46 -9.60 -11.77
CA LEU A 330 -13.67 -8.45 -12.65
C LEU A 330 -14.19 -8.90 -14.02
N VAL A 331 -13.55 -9.91 -14.63
CA VAL A 331 -13.95 -10.47 -15.92
C VAL A 331 -15.35 -11.08 -15.84
N SER A 332 -15.65 -11.87 -14.80
CA SER A 332 -16.96 -12.49 -14.61
C SER A 332 -18.08 -11.46 -14.37
N ALA A 333 -17.78 -10.38 -13.64
CA ALA A 333 -18.74 -9.29 -13.46
C ALA A 333 -18.99 -8.53 -14.78
N TYR A 334 -17.94 -8.26 -15.55
CA TYR A 334 -18.07 -7.68 -16.89
C TYR A 334 -18.92 -8.58 -17.78
N GLU A 335 -18.69 -9.90 -17.81
CA GLU A 335 -19.44 -10.88 -18.59
C GLU A 335 -20.96 -10.83 -18.36
N GLN A 336 -21.39 -10.52 -17.15
CA GLN A 336 -22.81 -10.42 -16.76
C GLN A 336 -23.40 -9.01 -16.87
N SER A 337 -22.58 -7.99 -17.16
CA SER A 337 -23.03 -6.60 -17.20
C SER A 337 -23.59 -6.20 -18.57
N ASP A 338 -24.26 -5.04 -18.58
CA ASP A 338 -24.34 -4.23 -19.79
C ASP A 338 -22.94 -3.64 -20.09
N LYS A 339 -22.35 -4.08 -21.20
CA LYS A 339 -20.95 -3.77 -21.56
C LYS A 339 -20.71 -2.28 -21.73
N ALA A 340 -21.71 -1.55 -22.20
CA ALA A 340 -21.59 -0.12 -22.50
C ALA A 340 -21.52 0.76 -21.23
N SER A 341 -22.02 0.25 -20.10
CA SER A 341 -22.11 0.98 -18.83
C SER A 341 -21.17 0.46 -17.74
N PHE A 342 -20.53 -0.69 -17.95
CA PHE A 342 -19.65 -1.32 -16.95
C PHE A 342 -18.49 -0.42 -16.51
N PHE A 343 -17.70 0.11 -17.45
CA PHE A 343 -16.58 0.98 -17.14
C PHE A 343 -17.04 2.43 -17.00
N ARG A 344 -16.50 3.14 -16.00
CA ARG A 344 -16.74 4.58 -15.86
C ARG A 344 -16.27 5.34 -17.09
N LYS A 345 -17.06 6.33 -17.51
CA LYS A 345 -16.80 7.14 -18.70
C LYS A 345 -15.66 8.15 -18.54
N ASP A 346 -15.23 8.41 -17.31
CA ASP A 346 -14.14 9.34 -16.98
C ASP A 346 -12.73 8.74 -17.15
N GLY A 347 -12.63 7.48 -17.57
CA GLY A 347 -11.35 6.80 -17.80
C GLY A 347 -10.66 6.33 -16.52
N PHE A 348 -11.32 6.39 -15.36
CA PHE A 348 -10.69 6.06 -14.08
C PHE A 348 -10.16 4.62 -14.01
N PHE A 349 -10.80 3.67 -14.68
CA PHE A 349 -10.29 2.29 -14.78
C PHE A 349 -8.89 2.21 -15.41
N THR A 350 -8.65 3.00 -16.47
CA THR A 350 -7.34 3.07 -17.12
C THR A 350 -6.30 3.71 -16.20
N LEU A 351 -6.68 4.71 -15.40
CA LEU A 351 -5.77 5.30 -14.40
C LEU A 351 -5.38 4.31 -13.29
N LEU A 352 -6.31 3.46 -12.84
CA LEU A 352 -6.03 2.43 -11.84
C LEU A 352 -5.12 1.34 -12.38
N THR A 353 -5.44 0.81 -13.56
CA THR A 353 -4.64 -0.24 -14.22
C THR A 353 -3.32 0.29 -14.76
N GLY A 354 -3.25 1.57 -15.12
CA GLY A 354 -2.06 2.20 -15.67
C GLY A 354 -1.73 1.76 -17.11
N ASP A 355 -2.54 0.89 -17.71
CA ASP A 355 -2.36 0.41 -19.09
C ASP A 355 -3.72 0.41 -19.82
N PRO A 356 -3.90 1.23 -20.88
CA PRO A 356 -5.16 1.25 -21.63
C PRO A 356 -5.52 -0.12 -22.23
N LYS A 357 -4.53 -0.96 -22.57
CA LYS A 357 -4.78 -2.30 -23.14
C LYS A 357 -5.49 -3.22 -22.18
N PHE A 358 -5.37 -2.98 -20.87
CA PHE A 358 -6.03 -3.81 -19.86
C PHE A 358 -7.55 -3.83 -20.06
N LYS A 359 -8.13 -2.66 -20.31
CA LYS A 359 -9.56 -2.52 -20.58
C LYS A 359 -9.93 -3.19 -21.91
N GLU A 360 -9.16 -2.92 -22.97
CA GLU A 360 -9.36 -3.48 -24.31
C GLU A 360 -9.42 -5.01 -24.27
N MET A 361 -8.52 -5.65 -23.53
CA MET A 361 -8.51 -7.12 -23.40
C MET A 361 -9.75 -7.69 -22.72
N ILE A 362 -10.34 -6.98 -21.74
CA ILE A 362 -11.61 -7.39 -21.14
C ILE A 362 -12.74 -7.26 -22.16
N GLU A 363 -12.76 -6.16 -22.92
CA GLU A 363 -13.77 -5.91 -23.96
C GLU A 363 -13.66 -6.90 -25.13
N GLU A 364 -12.44 -7.39 -25.42
CA GLU A 364 -12.16 -8.48 -26.37
C GLU A 364 -12.61 -9.87 -25.88
N GLY A 365 -13.03 -9.99 -24.62
CA GLY A 365 -13.45 -11.26 -24.02
C GLY A 365 -12.29 -12.20 -23.66
N ARG A 366 -11.10 -11.65 -23.38
CA ARG A 366 -9.97 -12.47 -22.92
C ARG A 366 -10.23 -13.01 -21.52
N SER A 367 -9.74 -14.22 -21.27
CA SER A 367 -9.81 -14.82 -19.94
C SER A 367 -8.93 -14.08 -18.93
N ALA A 368 -9.26 -14.18 -17.65
CA ALA A 368 -8.47 -13.59 -16.57
C ALA A 368 -6.99 -14.05 -16.58
N ASP A 369 -6.73 -15.34 -16.88
CA ASP A 369 -5.37 -15.86 -16.95
C ASP A 369 -4.62 -15.36 -18.19
N ASP A 370 -5.30 -15.18 -19.33
CA ASP A 370 -4.67 -14.62 -20.52
C ASP A 370 -4.30 -13.15 -20.33
N ILE A 371 -5.17 -12.36 -19.67
CA ILE A 371 -4.87 -10.98 -19.29
C ILE A 371 -3.68 -10.95 -18.33
N TRP A 372 -3.66 -11.81 -17.30
CA TRP A 372 -2.58 -11.85 -16.34
C TRP A 372 -1.22 -12.16 -16.98
N ARG A 373 -1.20 -13.08 -17.94
CA ARG A 373 0.03 -13.43 -18.69
C ARG A 373 0.62 -12.25 -19.47
N THR A 374 -0.17 -11.26 -19.88
CA THR A 374 0.37 -10.16 -20.71
C THR A 374 1.26 -9.19 -19.94
N PHE A 375 1.14 -9.13 -18.62
CA PHE A 375 1.95 -8.23 -17.79
C PHE A 375 2.87 -8.96 -16.80
N ASN A 376 2.72 -10.28 -16.62
CA ASN A 376 3.55 -11.04 -15.67
C ASN A 376 5.06 -10.90 -15.99
N ASP A 377 5.45 -10.93 -17.26
CA ASP A 377 6.86 -10.80 -17.64
C ASP A 377 7.41 -9.40 -17.33
N GLU A 378 6.61 -8.37 -17.55
CA GLU A 378 6.96 -6.99 -17.21
C GLU A 378 7.05 -6.76 -15.70
N ALA A 379 6.12 -7.34 -14.92
CA ALA A 379 6.17 -7.29 -13.46
C ALA A 379 7.41 -8.00 -12.90
N ARG A 380 7.80 -9.15 -13.48
CA ARG A 380 9.05 -9.84 -13.14
C ARG A 380 10.28 -9.02 -13.52
N GLN A 381 10.29 -8.40 -14.71
CA GLN A 381 11.38 -7.52 -15.11
C GLN A 381 11.53 -6.35 -14.13
N PHE A 382 10.43 -5.71 -13.72
CA PHE A 382 10.48 -4.67 -12.69
C PHE A 382 11.07 -5.21 -11.39
N LYS A 383 10.60 -6.39 -10.93
CA LYS A 383 11.08 -7.04 -9.70
C LYS A 383 12.60 -7.26 -9.74
N ASP A 384 13.10 -7.88 -10.80
CA ASP A 384 14.46 -8.40 -10.88
C ASP A 384 15.48 -7.32 -11.29
N GLU A 385 15.09 -6.36 -12.14
CA GLU A 385 16.01 -5.39 -12.74
C GLU A 385 15.93 -3.97 -12.15
N ILE A 386 14.78 -3.58 -11.60
CA ILE A 386 14.54 -2.22 -11.09
C ILE A 386 14.44 -2.24 -9.56
N ARG A 387 13.46 -2.97 -9.02
CA ARG A 387 13.21 -3.05 -7.56
C ARG A 387 14.40 -3.56 -6.77
N SER A 388 15.10 -4.58 -7.27
CA SER A 388 16.26 -5.20 -6.61
C SER A 388 17.39 -4.21 -6.25
N LYS A 389 17.52 -3.10 -6.96
CA LYS A 389 18.53 -2.05 -6.69
C LYS A 389 18.26 -1.24 -5.42
N TYR A 390 17.03 -1.27 -4.92
CA TYR A 390 16.53 -0.37 -3.87
C TYR A 390 16.04 -1.11 -2.63
N LEU A 391 16.17 -2.43 -2.59
CA LEU A 391 15.72 -3.22 -1.44
C LEU A 391 16.57 -2.93 -0.20
N LEU A 392 15.89 -2.76 0.91
CA LEU A 392 16.42 -2.59 2.25
C LEU A 392 16.32 -3.87 3.06
N TYR A 393 15.44 -4.79 2.67
CA TYR A 393 15.13 -6.03 3.40
C TYR A 393 15.37 -7.24 2.51
N GLU A 394 15.59 -8.40 3.14
CA GLU A 394 15.77 -9.65 2.41
C GLU A 394 14.44 -10.10 1.77
N GLU A 395 14.54 -10.81 0.65
CA GLU A 395 13.39 -11.36 -0.07
C GLU A 395 12.88 -12.68 0.52
#